data_AF-A0A5N8YTD7-F1
#
_entry.id   AF-A0A5N8YTD7-F1
#
_cell.length_a   1.000
_cell.length_b   1.000
_cell.length_c   1.000
_cell.angle_alpha   90.00
_cell.angle_beta   90.00
_cell.angle_gamma   90.00
#
_symmetry.space_group_name_H-M   'P 1'
#
loop_
_entity.id
_entity.type
_entity.pdbx_description
1 polymer ?
#
loop_
_entity_poly.entity_id
_entity_poly.type
_entity_poly.pdbx_seq_one_letter_code
_entity_poly.pdbx_strand_id
1 'polypeptide(L)'
;MSSNMVLTESEAIELLAFLITAARTQIDEPPDYAPMRMLTAAGRLREFILDRVSPEGHQFLKEFLNPAPKSFRQAGLEQYSASLDELCRKIARHLIGRSGFGGKVV
;
A
#
# COMPACT_ATOMS: atom_id res chain seq x y z
N MET A 1 11.33 -18.83 18.83
CA MET A 1 11.68 -17.72 17.93
C MET A 1 10.40 -16.96 17.60
N SER A 2 10.03 -15.99 18.41
CA SER A 2 8.98 -15.04 18.06
C SER A 2 9.64 -13.91 17.29
N SER A 3 9.77 -14.07 15.97
CA SER A 3 9.95 -12.93 15.09
C SER A 3 8.87 -11.92 15.45
N ASN A 4 9.22 -10.69 15.84
CA ASN A 4 8.25 -9.66 16.20
C ASN A 4 7.27 -9.47 15.03
N MET A 5 6.09 -10.08 15.13
CA MET A 5 5.05 -9.94 14.13
C MET A 5 4.51 -8.52 14.25
N VAL A 6 4.54 -7.78 13.14
CA VAL A 6 4.01 -6.42 13.09
C VAL A 6 2.46 -6.43 13.07
N LEU A 7 1.88 -7.48 12.50
CA LEU A 7 0.45 -7.77 12.54
C LEU A 7 0.13 -8.80 13.63
N THR A 8 -1.00 -8.62 14.30
CA THR A 8 -1.64 -9.67 15.09
C THR A 8 -2.30 -10.70 14.16
N GLU A 9 -2.62 -11.88 14.71
CA GLU A 9 -3.35 -12.92 13.97
C GLU A 9 -4.69 -12.40 13.42
N SER A 10 -5.47 -11.69 14.24
CA SER A 10 -6.77 -11.15 13.83
C SER A 10 -6.67 -10.15 12.67
N GLU A 11 -5.69 -9.24 12.72
CA GLU A 11 -5.46 -8.27 11.64
C GLU A 11 -4.96 -8.94 10.35
N ALA A 12 -4.11 -9.97 10.48
CA ALA A 12 -3.66 -10.75 9.34
C ALA A 12 -4.82 -11.51 8.69
N ILE A 13 -5.70 -12.14 9.49
CA ILE A 13 -6.91 -12.81 9.00
C ILE A 13 -7.87 -11.81 8.36
N GLU A 14 -8.02 -10.60 8.93
CA GLU A 14 -8.89 -9.57 8.36
C GLU A 14 -8.38 -9.10 6.99
N LEU A 15 -7.08 -8.80 6.86
CA LEU A 15 -6.49 -8.44 5.57
C LEU A 15 -6.64 -9.56 4.54
N LEU A 16 -6.42 -10.82 4.95
CA LEU A 16 -6.61 -11.97 4.08
C LEU A 16 -8.06 -12.08 3.60
N ALA A 17 -9.03 -11.96 4.52
CA ALA A 17 -10.45 -12.00 4.19
C ALA A 17 -10.82 -10.87 3.21
N PHE A 18 -10.31 -9.65 3.43
CA PHE A 18 -10.53 -8.52 2.54
C PHE A 18 -9.96 -8.80 1.14
N LEU A 19 -8.73 -9.29 1.04
CA LEU A 19 -8.07 -9.56 -0.24
C LEU A 19 -8.79 -10.65 -1.03
N ILE A 20 -9.18 -11.76 -0.38
CA ILE A 20 -9.89 -12.87 -1.03
C ILE A 20 -11.28 -12.45 -1.51
N THR A 21 -12.03 -11.72 -0.66
CA THR A 21 -13.36 -11.24 -1.04
C THR A 21 -13.28 -10.18 -2.16
N ALA A 22 -12.29 -9.29 -2.11
CA ALA A 22 -11.99 -8.35 -3.20
C ALA A 22 -11.68 -9.06 -4.52
N ALA A 23 -10.83 -10.10 -4.49
CA ALA A 23 -10.52 -10.87 -5.69
C ALA A 23 -11.77 -11.52 -6.31
N ARG A 24 -12.70 -12.02 -5.48
CA ARG A 24 -13.95 -12.58 -6.00
C ARG A 24 -14.83 -11.52 -6.67
N THR A 25 -15.03 -10.36 -6.06
CA THR A 25 -15.92 -9.33 -6.62
C THR A 25 -15.36 -8.71 -7.90
N GLN A 26 -14.03 -8.64 -8.04
CA GLN A 26 -13.36 -8.09 -9.22
C GLN A 26 -13.64 -8.84 -10.53
N ILE A 27 -14.11 -10.09 -10.48
CA ILE A 27 -14.53 -10.83 -11.68
C ILE A 27 -15.75 -10.16 -12.35
N ASP A 28 -16.63 -9.57 -11.55
CA ASP A 28 -17.92 -9.03 -11.98
C ASP A 28 -17.94 -7.48 -11.94
N GLU A 29 -17.00 -6.85 -11.25
CA GLU A 29 -16.88 -5.39 -11.12
C GLU A 29 -16.10 -4.75 -12.29
N PRO A 30 -16.35 -3.46 -12.59
CA PRO A 30 -15.56 -2.73 -13.57
C PRO A 30 -14.05 -2.72 -13.24
N PRO A 31 -13.15 -2.76 -14.24
CA PRO A 31 -11.70 -2.89 -14.00
C PRO A 31 -11.07 -1.82 -13.12
N ASP A 32 -11.63 -0.61 -13.06
CA ASP A 32 -11.16 0.50 -12.23
C ASP A 32 -11.41 0.30 -10.73
N TYR A 33 -12.33 -0.59 -10.34
CA TYR A 33 -12.55 -0.96 -8.93
C TYR A 33 -11.39 -1.79 -8.38
N ALA A 34 -10.69 -2.54 -9.22
CA ALA A 34 -9.63 -3.41 -8.76
C ALA A 34 -8.46 -2.62 -8.13
N PRO A 35 -7.90 -1.60 -8.80
CA PRO A 35 -6.94 -0.66 -8.19
C PRO A 35 -7.46 0.01 -6.90
N MET A 36 -8.73 0.39 -6.83
CA MET A 36 -9.31 1.01 -5.63
C MET A 36 -9.34 0.06 -4.43
N ARG A 37 -9.71 -1.21 -4.64
CA ARG A 37 -9.67 -2.23 -3.58
C ARG A 37 -8.24 -2.51 -3.12
N MET A 38 -7.26 -2.50 -4.02
CA MET A 38 -5.84 -2.64 -3.65
C MET A 38 -5.36 -1.48 -2.78
N LEU A 39 -5.70 -0.24 -3.14
CA LEU A 39 -5.39 0.93 -2.30
C LEU A 39 -6.09 0.87 -0.93
N THR A 40 -7.30 0.32 -0.88
CA THR A 40 -8.03 0.11 0.38
C THR A 40 -7.31 -0.90 1.28
N ALA A 41 -6.88 -2.04 0.72
CA ALA A 41 -6.08 -3.03 1.45
C ALA A 41 -4.77 -2.43 1.98
N ALA A 42 -4.08 -1.63 1.16
CA ALA A 42 -2.87 -0.93 1.56
C ALA A 42 -3.12 0.08 2.70
N GLY A 43 -4.25 0.80 2.66
CA GLY A 43 -4.70 1.70 3.73
C GLY A 43 -4.94 0.98 5.05
N ARG A 44 -5.64 -0.16 5.02
CA ARG A 44 -5.86 -1.01 6.22
C ARG A 44 -4.55 -1.54 6.78
N LEU A 45 -3.67 -2.06 5.91
CA LEU A 45 -2.35 -2.53 6.33
C LEU A 45 -1.57 -1.41 7.02
N ARG A 46 -1.54 -0.20 6.42
CA ARG A 46 -0.90 0.97 7.01
C ARG A 46 -1.44 1.24 8.41
N GLU A 47 -2.75 1.23 8.60
CA GLU A 47 -3.39 1.50 9.89
C GLU A 47 -3.03 0.46 10.95
N PHE A 48 -3.04 -0.84 10.62
CA PHE A 48 -2.67 -1.90 11.55
C PHE A 48 -1.22 -1.83 12.04
N ILE A 49 -0.31 -1.34 11.19
CA ILE A 49 1.12 -1.37 11.47
C ILE A 49 1.69 -0.03 11.92
N LEU A 50 0.93 1.08 11.79
CA LEU A 50 1.46 2.44 11.93
C LEU A 50 2.26 2.66 13.22
N ASP A 51 1.75 2.18 14.34
CA ASP A 51 2.36 2.36 15.66
C ASP A 51 3.26 1.19 16.09
N ARG A 52 3.50 0.23 15.19
CA ARG A 52 4.26 -1.02 15.46
C ARG A 52 5.49 -1.19 14.57
N VAL A 53 5.87 -0.14 13.86
CA VAL A 53 7.06 -0.08 13.01
C VAL A 53 8.13 0.83 13.62
N SER A 54 9.33 0.83 13.05
CA SER A 54 10.39 1.77 13.47
C SER A 54 9.96 3.23 13.26
N PRO A 55 10.59 4.22 13.93
CA PRO A 55 10.28 5.64 13.72
C PRO A 55 10.35 6.08 12.26
N GLU A 56 11.33 5.60 11.49
CA GLU A 56 11.46 5.89 10.07
C GLU A 56 10.31 5.26 9.25
N GLY A 57 9.92 4.03 9.62
CA GLY A 57 8.76 3.37 9.03
C GLY A 57 7.46 4.11 9.34
N HIS A 58 7.28 4.58 10.57
CA HIS A 58 6.11 5.34 10.99
C HIS A 58 5.98 6.63 10.17
N GLN A 59 7.07 7.41 10.06
CA GLN A 59 7.08 8.63 9.27
C GLN A 59 6.72 8.37 7.80
N PHE A 60 7.34 7.35 7.19
CA PHE A 60 7.04 6.95 5.82
C PHE A 60 5.56 6.59 5.64
N LEU A 61 5.01 5.73 6.51
CA LEU A 61 3.61 5.29 6.43
C LEU A 61 2.63 6.45 6.56
N LYS A 62 2.90 7.41 7.44
CA LYS A 62 2.08 8.62 7.64
C LYS A 62 1.97 9.46 6.37
N GLU A 63 3.02 9.48 5.55
CA GLU A 63 3.08 10.26 4.31
C GLU A 63 2.69 9.47 3.05
N PHE A 64 2.77 8.14 3.11
CA PHE A 64 2.73 7.28 1.92
C PHE A 64 1.45 7.48 1.09
N LEU A 65 0.29 7.55 1.75
CA LEU A 65 -1.02 7.75 1.13
C LEU A 65 -1.61 9.14 1.39
N ASN A 66 -0.78 10.16 1.65
CA ASN A 66 -1.23 11.53 1.86
C ASN A 66 -0.73 12.47 0.72
N PRO A 67 -1.62 13.13 -0.05
CA PRO A 67 -3.06 12.90 -0.08
C PRO A 67 -3.39 11.52 -0.69
N ALA A 68 -4.54 10.96 -0.32
CA ALA A 68 -5.01 9.72 -0.92
C ALA A 68 -5.32 9.96 -2.40
N PRO A 69 -4.99 9.03 -3.31
CA PRO A 69 -5.40 9.14 -4.70
C PRO A 69 -6.92 9.32 -4.80
N LYS A 70 -7.35 10.31 -5.58
CA LYS A 70 -8.76 10.44 -5.95
C LYS A 70 -9.19 9.22 -6.75
N SER A 71 -10.48 8.87 -6.73
CA SER A 71 -11.00 7.78 -7.57
C SER A 71 -10.86 8.11 -9.05
N PHE A 72 -10.82 7.06 -9.89
CA PHE A 72 -10.85 7.19 -11.34
C PHE A 72 -12.00 8.10 -11.81
N ARG A 73 -13.20 7.96 -11.23
CA ARG A 73 -14.37 8.79 -11.52
C ARG A 73 -14.14 10.29 -11.26
N GLN A 74 -13.31 10.64 -10.27
CA GLN A 74 -13.08 12.02 -9.86
C GLN A 74 -11.90 12.69 -10.58
N ALA A 75 -10.91 11.90 -11.01
CA ALA A 75 -9.65 12.41 -11.57
C ALA A 75 -9.50 12.14 -13.08
N GLY A 76 -10.24 11.17 -13.62
CA GLY A 76 -9.99 10.63 -14.95
C GLY A 76 -8.77 9.71 -14.98
N LEU A 77 -8.59 8.99 -16.09
CA LEU A 77 -7.56 7.96 -16.24
C LEU A 77 -6.15 8.50 -16.02
N GLU A 78 -5.83 9.62 -16.65
CA GLU A 78 -4.47 10.17 -16.69
C GLU A 78 -3.98 10.56 -15.29
N GLN A 79 -4.77 11.37 -14.57
CA GLN A 79 -4.43 11.82 -13.22
C GLN A 79 -4.48 10.66 -12.21
N TYR A 80 -5.38 9.70 -12.40
CA TYR A 80 -5.43 8.49 -11.58
C TYR A 80 -4.16 7.66 -11.73
N SER A 81 -3.77 7.36 -12.97
CA SER A 81 -2.53 6.61 -13.27
C SER A 81 -1.29 7.35 -12.78
N ALA A 82 -1.19 8.66 -13.01
CA ALA A 82 -0.07 9.46 -12.51
C ALA A 82 0.04 9.43 -10.98
N SER A 83 -1.09 9.38 -10.27
CA SER A 83 -1.13 9.25 -8.81
C SER A 83 -0.62 7.88 -8.35
N LEU A 84 -1.00 6.79 -9.05
CA LEU A 84 -0.49 5.45 -8.77
C LEU A 84 1.02 5.34 -9.05
N ASP A 85 1.49 5.92 -10.15
CA ASP A 85 2.91 5.97 -10.48
C ASP A 85 3.72 6.67 -9.38
N GLU A 86 3.19 7.74 -8.80
CA GLU A 86 3.87 8.44 -7.71
C GLU A 86 3.93 7.57 -6.44
N LEU A 87 2.90 6.79 -6.13
CA LEU A 87 2.96 5.82 -5.04
C LEU A 87 4.03 4.74 -5.29
N CYS A 88 4.15 4.24 -6.53
CA CYS A 88 5.22 3.33 -6.93
C CYS A 88 6.61 3.96 -6.75
N ARG A 89 6.79 5.23 -7.14
CA ARG A 89 8.06 5.95 -6.92
C ARG A 89 8.36 6.18 -5.45
N LYS A 90 7.36 6.52 -4.63
CA LYS A 90 7.52 6.70 -3.18
C LYS A 90 7.98 5.41 -2.50
N ILE A 91 7.34 4.28 -2.79
CA ILE A 91 7.73 3.00 -2.17
C ILE A 91 9.10 2.53 -2.66
N ALA A 92 9.42 2.69 -3.95
CA ALA A 92 10.74 2.36 -4.48
C ALA A 92 11.86 3.17 -3.81
N ARG A 93 11.68 4.49 -3.64
CA ARG A 93 12.64 5.34 -2.93
C ARG A 93 12.85 4.88 -1.49
N HIS A 94 11.78 4.55 -0.77
CA HIS A 94 11.88 4.05 0.60
C HIS A 94 12.63 2.71 0.69
N LEU A 95 12.36 1.78 -0.23
CA LEU A 95 13.04 0.49 -0.29
C LEU A 95 14.53 0.62 -0.62
N ILE A 96 14.89 1.46 -1.60
CA ILE A 96 16.31 1.72 -1.95
C ILE A 96 17.05 2.32 -0.77
N GLY A 97 16.45 3.30 -0.07
CA GLY A 97 17.03 3.95 1.11
C GLY A 97 17.29 2.99 2.28
N ARG A 98 16.46 1.96 2.47
CA ARG A 98 16.65 0.92 3.51
C ARG A 98 17.61 -0.19 3.11
N SER A 99 17.71 -0.51 1.82
CA SER A 99 18.39 -1.72 1.36
C SER A 99 19.86 -1.52 1.04
N GLY A 100 20.40 -0.29 1.11
CA GLY A 100 21.79 -0.03 0.74
C GLY A 100 22.12 -0.34 -0.72
N PHE A 101 21.12 -0.49 -1.60
CA PHE A 101 21.30 -0.67 -3.05
C PHE A 101 21.68 0.66 -3.76
N GLY A 102 22.61 1.39 -3.15
CA GLY A 102 23.49 2.36 -3.82
C GLY A 102 24.81 1.72 -4.21
N GLY A 103 24.79 0.42 -4.56
CA GLY A 103 25.93 -0.28 -5.12
C GLY A 103 26.33 0.40 -6.42
N LYS A 104 27.54 0.96 -6.42
CA LYS A 104 28.22 1.58 -7.56
C LYS A 104 27.82 0.92 -8.88
N VAL A 105 27.27 1.71 -9.79
CA VAL A 105 27.43 1.45 -11.22
C VAL A 105 28.93 1.55 -11.46
N VAL A 106 29.58 0.39 -11.59
CA VAL A 106 30.93 0.26 -12.17
C VAL A 106 30.76 0.32 -13.68
#